data_AF-A0A7W0TR75-F1
#
_entry.id   AF-A0A7W0TR75-F1
#
_cell.length_a   1.000
_cell.length_b   1.000
_cell.length_c   1.000
_cell.angle_alpha   90.00
_cell.angle_beta   90.00
_cell.angle_gamma   90.00
#
_symmetry.space_group_name_H-M   'P 1'
#
loop_
_entity.id
_entity.type
_entity.pdbx_description
1 polymer ?
#
loop_
_entity_poly.entity_id
_entity_poly.type
_entity_poly.pdbx_seq_one_letter_code
_entity_poly.pdbx_strand_id
1 'polypeptide(L)'
;MRRARETDRETLRSLWDELASEQPAPWYVENAREEAAADIDRSLSEGAAFLAEADGEAVGFALAFPGRWRAFYLSDLFVRPSARRRGVASALVRDVVGAARSAGMRAVTLNVGAQNARGRAFYERVGFHEESVDLAGDLDDLESRLGHEEEIAASFGSIHIQTDDLNAVERAVRQFVPRLPGRSLGSIVTPPRNGWIGVYDELCDREPRMRRRLARELSDRMGGVVLAIGVDGRVVSYLLLERGRIVDEYVSVPELERPLPPGDVIALSANPTVVARLTGASPERVREVARTAASPAELPPATELVATLGDVLRVPGTAHGYGGEARSSSGAIVIER
;
A
#
# COMPACT_ATOMS: atom_id res chain seq x y z
N MET A 1 -23.72 45.94 -9.98
CA MET A 1 -22.37 45.40 -9.71
C MET A 1 -21.38 46.52 -9.86
N ARG A 2 -20.37 46.57 -9.01
CA ARG A 2 -19.25 47.50 -9.13
C ARG A 2 -17.95 46.82 -8.72
N ARG A 3 -16.82 47.33 -9.22
CA ARG A 3 -15.50 46.95 -8.72
C ARG A 3 -15.37 47.44 -7.27
N ALA A 4 -14.86 46.57 -6.39
CA ALA A 4 -14.55 46.92 -5.02
C ALA A 4 -13.29 47.80 -4.98
N ARG A 5 -13.19 48.64 -3.96
CA ARG A 5 -12.06 49.52 -3.66
C ARG A 5 -11.44 49.09 -2.34
N GLU A 6 -10.25 49.60 -2.05
CA GLU A 6 -9.56 49.36 -0.78
C GLU A 6 -10.44 49.67 0.45
N THR A 7 -11.28 50.70 0.35
CA THR A 7 -12.24 51.10 1.41
C THR A 7 -13.34 50.06 1.66
N ASP A 8 -13.56 49.12 0.74
CA ASP A 8 -14.57 48.06 0.86
C ASP A 8 -14.03 46.80 1.55
N ARG A 9 -12.75 46.75 1.93
CA ARG A 9 -12.09 45.58 2.53
C ARG A 9 -12.88 44.98 3.69
N GLU A 10 -13.38 45.83 4.59
CA GLU A 10 -14.15 45.38 5.76
C GLU A 10 -15.52 44.81 5.35
N THR A 11 -16.14 45.34 4.30
CA THR A 11 -17.40 44.81 3.76
C THR A 11 -17.18 43.44 3.12
N LEU A 12 -16.09 43.26 2.37
CA LEU A 12 -15.71 41.96 1.81
C LEU A 12 -15.43 40.93 2.91
N ARG A 13 -14.70 41.32 3.96
CA ARG A 13 -14.43 40.45 5.11
C ARG A 13 -15.72 40.02 5.81
N SER A 14 -16.64 40.95 6.06
CA SER A 14 -17.95 40.63 6.65
C SER A 14 -18.77 39.66 5.79
N LEU A 15 -18.80 39.84 4.47
CA LEU A 15 -19.52 38.93 3.58
C LEU A 15 -18.83 37.57 3.48
N TRP A 16 -17.50 37.53 3.57
CA TRP A 16 -16.75 36.29 3.61
C TRP A 16 -17.01 35.50 4.90
N ASP A 17 -17.11 36.16 6.05
CA ASP A 17 -17.52 35.49 7.30
C ASP A 17 -18.92 34.85 7.16
N GLU A 18 -19.87 35.50 6.45
CA GLU A 18 -21.17 34.90 6.12
C GLU A 18 -21.01 33.67 5.21
N LEU A 19 -20.16 33.75 4.17
CA LEU A 19 -19.84 32.61 3.31
C LEU A 19 -19.27 31.43 4.12
N ALA A 20 -18.29 31.69 4.98
CA ALA A 20 -17.64 30.68 5.82
C ALA A 20 -18.61 30.02 6.80
N SER A 21 -19.64 30.74 7.25
CA SER A 21 -20.72 30.16 8.08
C SER A 21 -21.63 29.21 7.30
N GLU A 22 -21.87 29.47 6.00
CA GLU A 22 -22.65 28.58 5.13
C GLU A 22 -21.81 27.43 4.56
N GLN A 23 -20.51 27.64 4.39
CA GLN A 23 -19.56 26.74 3.77
C GLN A 23 -18.27 26.74 4.59
N PRO A 24 -18.21 25.95 5.67
CA PRO A 24 -17.00 25.86 6.49
C PRO A 24 -15.84 25.29 5.67
N ALA A 25 -14.63 25.72 6.02
CA ALA A 25 -13.41 25.20 5.43
C ALA A 25 -13.27 23.69 5.72
N PRO A 26 -12.53 22.95 4.87
CA PRO A 26 -12.20 21.55 5.15
C PRO A 26 -11.52 21.37 6.51
N TRP A 27 -11.67 20.17 7.10
CA TRP A 27 -11.19 19.86 8.46
C TRP A 27 -9.68 20.01 8.65
N TYR A 28 -8.90 19.95 7.57
CA TYR A 28 -7.43 20.11 7.57
C TYR A 28 -6.95 21.56 7.34
N VAL A 29 -7.87 22.52 7.25
CA VAL A 29 -7.53 23.94 7.08
C VAL A 29 -7.63 24.65 8.43
N GLU A 30 -6.49 25.13 8.93
CA GLU A 30 -6.39 25.78 10.25
C GLU A 30 -6.57 27.32 10.19
N ASN A 31 -6.17 27.96 9.09
CA ASN A 31 -6.04 29.43 8.99
C ASN A 31 -6.90 30.03 7.87
N ALA A 32 -8.15 29.57 7.75
CA ALA A 32 -9.03 29.96 6.65
C ALA A 32 -9.27 31.49 6.56
N ARG A 33 -9.28 32.19 7.70
CA ARG A 33 -9.50 33.65 7.74
C ARG A 33 -8.31 34.43 7.22
N GLU A 34 -7.12 34.00 7.57
CA GLU A 34 -5.86 34.60 7.13
C GLU A 34 -5.68 34.40 5.62
N GLU A 35 -5.98 33.20 5.10
CA GLU A 35 -5.99 32.91 3.67
C GLU A 35 -7.00 33.78 2.92
N ALA A 36 -8.23 33.90 3.43
CA ALA A 36 -9.24 34.76 2.85
C ALA A 36 -8.87 36.24 2.85
N ALA A 37 -8.23 36.73 3.91
CA ALA A 37 -7.73 38.10 3.95
C ALA A 37 -6.67 38.34 2.87
N ALA A 38 -5.78 37.38 2.64
CA ALA A 38 -4.79 37.47 1.56
C ALA A 38 -5.45 37.47 0.17
N ASP A 39 -6.50 36.67 -0.03
CA ASP A 39 -7.25 36.61 -1.30
C ASP A 39 -8.07 37.88 -1.55
N ILE A 40 -8.64 38.50 -0.50
CA ILE A 40 -9.28 39.82 -0.57
C ILE A 40 -8.26 40.87 -1.02
N ASP A 41 -7.10 40.94 -0.36
CA ASP A 41 -6.06 41.93 -0.64
C ASP A 41 -5.50 41.78 -2.05
N ARG A 42 -5.25 40.53 -2.46
CA ARG A 42 -4.82 40.20 -3.81
C ARG A 42 -5.87 40.61 -4.84
N SER A 43 -7.13 40.28 -4.62
CA SER A 43 -8.21 40.65 -5.54
C SER A 43 -8.39 42.18 -5.64
N LEU A 44 -8.23 42.91 -4.53
CA LEU A 44 -8.29 44.37 -4.53
C LEU A 44 -7.15 44.99 -5.33
N SER A 45 -5.91 44.55 -5.09
CA SER A 45 -4.70 45.04 -5.79
C SER A 45 -4.70 44.74 -7.29
N GLU A 46 -5.20 43.57 -7.70
CA GLU A 46 -5.39 43.18 -9.11
C GLU A 46 -6.63 43.84 -9.74
N GLY A 47 -7.42 44.55 -8.92
CA GLY A 47 -8.68 45.16 -9.33
C GLY A 47 -9.77 44.15 -9.69
N ALA A 48 -9.66 42.90 -9.27
CA ALA A 48 -10.60 41.83 -9.61
C ALA A 48 -11.48 41.39 -8.43
N ALA A 49 -11.64 42.26 -7.44
CA ALA A 49 -12.71 42.20 -6.45
C ALA A 49 -13.98 42.94 -6.94
N PHE A 50 -15.15 42.32 -6.80
CA PHE A 50 -16.44 42.87 -7.23
C PHE A 50 -17.49 42.77 -6.13
N LEU A 51 -18.34 43.78 -6.03
CA LEU A 51 -19.48 43.83 -5.11
C LEU A 51 -20.81 43.92 -5.87
N ALA A 52 -21.77 43.16 -5.37
CA ALA A 52 -23.17 43.28 -5.70
C ALA A 52 -23.88 44.09 -4.64
N GLU A 53 -24.59 45.15 -5.05
CA GLU A 53 -25.37 45.98 -4.16
C GLU A 53 -26.85 45.93 -4.56
N ALA A 54 -27.73 45.88 -3.56
CA ALA A 54 -29.17 46.04 -3.70
C ALA A 54 -29.67 46.97 -2.59
N ASP A 55 -30.46 47.98 -2.96
CA ASP A 55 -31.04 48.95 -2.01
C ASP A 55 -30.00 49.65 -1.11
N GLY A 56 -28.78 49.86 -1.63
CA GLY A 56 -27.67 50.50 -0.92
C GLY A 56 -26.85 49.56 -0.04
N GLU A 57 -27.19 48.27 0.02
CA GLU A 57 -26.48 47.26 0.82
C GLU A 57 -25.70 46.28 -0.05
N ALA A 58 -24.51 45.87 0.41
CA ALA A 58 -23.75 44.82 -0.22
C ALA A 58 -24.43 43.46 0.02
N VAL A 59 -24.85 42.79 -1.05
CA VAL A 59 -25.60 41.52 -1.02
C VAL A 59 -24.83 40.35 -1.62
N GLY A 60 -23.63 40.56 -2.11
CA GLY A 60 -22.76 39.52 -2.65
C GLY A 60 -21.45 40.07 -3.16
N PHE A 61 -20.51 39.17 -3.43
CA PHE A 61 -19.19 39.53 -3.91
C PHE A 61 -18.58 38.43 -4.79
N ALA A 62 -17.57 38.79 -5.56
CA ALA A 62 -16.66 37.86 -6.21
C ALA A 62 -15.22 38.33 -6.04
N LEU A 63 -14.34 37.39 -5.68
CA LEU A 63 -12.90 37.60 -5.57
C LEU A 63 -12.20 36.77 -6.65
N ALA A 64 -11.32 37.41 -7.40
CA ALA A 64 -10.58 36.74 -8.45
C ALA A 64 -9.23 37.41 -8.67
N PHE A 65 -8.28 36.67 -9.23
CA PHE A 65 -6.93 37.15 -9.52
C PHE A 65 -6.23 36.25 -10.55
N PRO A 66 -5.12 36.69 -11.17
CA PRO A 66 -4.31 35.82 -12.03
C PRO A 66 -3.85 34.55 -11.30
N GLY A 67 -4.20 33.38 -11.84
CA GLY A 67 -3.84 32.07 -11.32
C GLY A 67 -2.68 31.42 -12.08
N ARG A 68 -2.57 30.08 -11.98
CA ARG A 68 -1.58 29.29 -12.74
C ARG A 68 -1.95 29.22 -14.23
N TRP A 69 -0.96 28.88 -15.07
CA TRP A 69 -1.15 28.51 -16.49
C TRP A 69 -1.94 29.51 -17.36
N ARG A 70 -1.81 30.82 -17.09
CA ARG A 70 -2.56 31.89 -17.81
C ARG A 70 -4.09 31.77 -17.70
N ALA A 71 -4.56 31.20 -16.61
CA ALA A 71 -5.95 31.24 -16.20
C ALA A 71 -6.15 32.31 -15.12
N PHE A 72 -7.35 32.89 -15.08
CA PHE A 72 -7.79 33.72 -13.98
C PHE A 72 -8.48 32.83 -12.95
N TYR A 73 -8.10 32.90 -11.69
CA TYR A 73 -8.71 32.09 -10.63
C TYR A 73 -9.82 32.89 -9.96
N LEU A 74 -11.03 32.35 -9.94
CA LEU A 74 -12.16 32.83 -9.13
C LEU A 74 -12.08 32.10 -7.78
N SER A 75 -11.58 32.79 -6.75
CA SER A 75 -11.38 32.19 -5.42
C SER A 75 -12.71 32.04 -4.68
N ASP A 76 -13.52 33.10 -4.67
CA ASP A 76 -14.73 33.16 -3.87
C ASP A 76 -15.88 33.81 -4.66
N LEU A 77 -17.07 33.24 -4.51
CA LEU A 77 -18.31 33.80 -5.02
C LEU A 77 -19.41 33.58 -3.99
N PHE A 78 -19.97 34.68 -3.49
CA PHE A 78 -21.04 34.62 -2.51
C PHE A 78 -22.16 35.59 -2.86
N VAL A 79 -23.39 35.16 -2.57
CA VAL A 79 -24.59 35.98 -2.65
C VAL A 79 -25.45 35.64 -1.44
N ARG A 80 -25.83 36.65 -0.66
CA ARG A 80 -26.72 36.50 0.49
C ARG A 80 -28.02 35.78 0.10
N PRO A 81 -28.58 34.93 0.97
CA PRO A 81 -29.81 34.17 0.68
C PRO A 81 -30.95 35.01 0.10
N SER A 82 -31.17 36.23 0.62
CA SER A 82 -32.23 37.17 0.20
C SER A 82 -32.08 37.68 -1.24
N ALA A 83 -30.87 37.67 -1.80
CA ALA A 83 -30.57 38.14 -3.16
C ALA A 83 -30.36 37.01 -4.18
N ARG A 84 -30.50 35.74 -3.76
CA ARG A 84 -30.33 34.58 -4.66
C ARG A 84 -31.46 34.47 -5.68
N ARG A 85 -31.21 33.75 -6.78
CA ARG A 85 -32.13 33.53 -7.91
C ARG A 85 -32.56 34.80 -8.67
N ARG A 86 -31.87 35.92 -8.45
CA ARG A 86 -32.10 37.20 -9.16
C ARG A 86 -31.03 37.52 -10.21
N GLY A 87 -30.23 36.52 -10.62
CA GLY A 87 -29.14 36.69 -11.58
C GLY A 87 -27.86 37.34 -11.04
N VAL A 88 -27.80 37.63 -9.72
CA VAL A 88 -26.67 38.31 -9.07
C VAL A 88 -25.34 37.58 -9.28
N ALA A 89 -25.28 36.28 -8.99
CA ALA A 89 -24.08 35.47 -9.17
C ALA A 89 -23.59 35.47 -10.64
N SER A 90 -24.50 35.34 -11.60
CA SER A 90 -24.16 35.41 -13.03
C SER A 90 -23.62 36.77 -13.46
N ALA A 91 -24.09 37.86 -12.84
CA ALA A 91 -23.56 39.20 -13.11
C ALA A 91 -22.14 39.37 -12.54
N LEU A 92 -21.89 38.89 -11.32
CA LEU A 92 -20.55 38.89 -10.73
C LEU A 92 -19.54 38.07 -11.56
N VAL A 93 -19.93 36.86 -11.99
CA VAL A 93 -19.06 36.03 -12.86
C VAL A 93 -18.80 36.71 -14.20
N ARG A 94 -19.77 37.45 -14.75
CA ARG A 94 -19.56 38.23 -15.99
C ARG A 94 -18.48 39.31 -15.80
N ASP A 95 -18.48 40.00 -14.67
CA ASP A 95 -17.47 41.02 -14.37
C ASP A 95 -16.07 40.39 -14.20
N VAL A 96 -15.98 39.21 -13.57
CA VAL A 96 -14.74 38.42 -13.47
C VAL A 96 -14.23 37.99 -14.85
N VAL A 97 -15.11 37.51 -15.74
CA VAL A 97 -14.74 37.19 -17.14
C VAL A 97 -14.22 38.44 -17.86
N GLY A 98 -14.83 39.61 -17.63
CA GLY A 98 -14.36 40.89 -18.17
C GLY A 98 -12.96 41.27 -17.69
N ALA A 99 -12.66 41.07 -16.40
CA ALA A 99 -11.33 41.26 -15.85
C ALA A 99 -10.30 40.28 -16.44
N ALA A 100 -10.64 38.99 -16.52
CA ALA A 100 -9.79 37.95 -17.10
C ALA A 100 -9.44 38.27 -18.57
N ARG A 101 -10.42 38.72 -19.36
CA ARG A 101 -10.21 39.13 -20.76
C ARG A 101 -9.29 40.35 -20.86
N SER A 102 -9.51 41.35 -20.01
CA SER A 102 -8.65 42.55 -19.95
C SER A 102 -7.21 42.20 -19.57
N ALA A 103 -7.02 41.16 -18.76
CA ALA A 103 -5.70 40.64 -18.37
C ALA A 103 -5.08 39.68 -19.41
N GLY A 104 -5.69 39.50 -20.58
CA GLY A 104 -5.15 38.62 -21.64
C GLY A 104 -5.22 37.12 -21.33
N MET A 105 -6.07 36.74 -20.37
CA MET A 105 -6.28 35.34 -19.98
C MET A 105 -7.25 34.63 -20.93
N ARG A 106 -7.08 33.32 -21.05
CA ARG A 106 -7.92 32.48 -21.94
C ARG A 106 -8.98 31.67 -21.20
N ALA A 107 -8.82 31.50 -19.89
CA ALA A 107 -9.68 30.68 -19.06
C ALA A 107 -9.92 31.35 -17.71
N VAL A 108 -11.04 30.99 -17.07
CA VAL A 108 -11.30 31.22 -15.66
C VAL A 108 -11.40 29.84 -15.00
N THR A 109 -10.69 29.63 -13.89
CA THR A 109 -10.72 28.40 -13.09
C THR A 109 -11.24 28.70 -11.70
N LEU A 110 -11.77 27.68 -11.02
CA LEU A 110 -12.27 27.77 -9.64
C LEU A 110 -12.25 26.38 -9.03
N ASN A 111 -12.26 26.34 -7.70
CA ASN A 111 -12.52 25.13 -6.94
C ASN A 111 -13.93 25.19 -6.35
N VAL A 112 -14.63 24.06 -6.32
CA VAL A 112 -15.95 23.95 -5.70
C VAL A 112 -16.02 22.67 -4.88
N GLY A 113 -16.42 22.77 -3.62
CA GLY A 113 -16.53 21.61 -2.74
C GLY A 113 -17.50 20.57 -3.29
N ALA A 114 -17.15 19.29 -3.19
CA ALA A 114 -17.94 18.19 -3.75
C ALA A 114 -19.39 18.16 -3.23
N GLN A 115 -19.61 18.57 -1.97
CA GLN A 115 -20.92 18.65 -1.31
C GLN A 115 -21.75 19.87 -1.73
N ASN A 116 -21.15 20.87 -2.40
CA ASN A 116 -21.86 22.07 -2.84
C ASN A 116 -22.59 21.82 -4.16
N ALA A 117 -23.60 20.95 -4.13
CA ALA A 117 -24.39 20.57 -5.31
C ALA A 117 -25.04 21.79 -6.01
N ARG A 118 -25.46 22.80 -5.23
CA ARG A 118 -26.05 24.03 -5.76
C ARG A 118 -25.04 24.88 -6.53
N GLY A 119 -23.83 25.02 -5.99
CA GLY A 119 -22.71 25.72 -6.62
C GLY A 119 -22.28 25.02 -7.91
N ARG A 120 -22.09 23.70 -7.86
CA ARG A 120 -21.76 22.87 -9.03
C ARG A 120 -22.77 23.05 -10.17
N ALA A 121 -24.06 22.87 -9.88
CA ALA A 121 -25.13 23.07 -10.86
C ALA A 121 -25.24 24.51 -11.38
N PHE A 122 -24.75 25.51 -10.63
CA PHE A 122 -24.63 26.88 -11.11
C PHE A 122 -23.46 27.04 -12.08
N TYR A 123 -22.27 26.56 -11.71
CA TYR A 123 -21.07 26.68 -12.54
C TYR A 123 -21.20 25.93 -13.87
N GLU A 124 -21.76 24.71 -13.86
CA GLU A 124 -22.09 23.96 -15.07
C GLU A 124 -23.01 24.76 -16.01
N ARG A 125 -24.07 25.37 -15.48
CA ARG A 125 -25.00 26.21 -16.26
C ARG A 125 -24.33 27.44 -16.86
N VAL A 126 -23.31 27.97 -16.18
CA VAL A 126 -22.52 29.13 -16.66
C VAL A 126 -21.46 28.69 -17.70
N GLY A 127 -21.17 27.39 -17.82
CA GLY A 127 -20.28 26.82 -18.83
C GLY A 127 -18.92 26.35 -18.29
N PHE A 128 -18.74 26.26 -16.97
CA PHE A 128 -17.60 25.57 -16.39
C PHE A 128 -17.78 24.06 -16.54
N HIS A 129 -16.67 23.34 -16.61
CA HIS A 129 -16.61 21.88 -16.68
C HIS A 129 -15.62 21.36 -15.65
N GLU A 130 -15.81 20.12 -15.22
CA GLU A 130 -14.86 19.42 -14.35
C GLU A 130 -13.51 19.27 -15.09
N GLU A 131 -12.41 19.56 -14.39
CA GLU A 131 -11.05 19.52 -14.95
C GLU A 131 -10.12 18.65 -14.08
N SER A 132 -10.19 18.82 -12.75
CA SER A 132 -9.43 18.06 -11.77
C SER A 132 -10.30 17.59 -10.60
N VAL A 133 -9.77 16.61 -9.85
CA VAL A 133 -10.35 16.13 -8.58
C VAL A 133 -9.28 16.21 -7.50
N ASP A 134 -9.55 17.01 -6.48
CA ASP A 134 -8.72 17.06 -5.28
C ASP A 134 -9.16 15.97 -4.30
N LEU A 135 -8.20 15.16 -3.83
CA LEU A 135 -8.41 14.12 -2.84
C LEU A 135 -7.73 14.53 -1.53
N ALA A 136 -8.44 14.36 -0.43
CA ALA A 136 -7.90 14.52 0.92
C ALA A 136 -8.19 13.25 1.74
N GLY A 137 -7.21 12.82 2.52
CA GLY A 137 -7.31 11.71 3.45
C GLY A 137 -6.73 12.12 4.79
N ASP A 138 -7.29 11.56 5.86
CA ASP A 138 -6.69 11.64 7.19
C ASP A 138 -5.35 10.89 7.20
N LEU A 139 -4.34 11.46 7.85
CA LEU A 139 -2.99 10.89 7.83
C LEU A 139 -2.95 9.53 8.53
N ASP A 140 -3.63 9.38 9.66
CA ASP A 140 -3.68 8.12 10.40
C ASP A 140 -4.43 7.05 9.58
N ASP A 141 -5.52 7.42 8.92
CA ASP A 141 -6.25 6.52 8.01
C ASP A 141 -5.41 6.09 6.80
N LEU A 142 -4.67 7.03 6.20
CA LEU A 142 -3.79 6.75 5.06
C LEU A 142 -2.63 5.86 5.50
N GLU A 143 -2.00 6.16 6.64
CA GLU A 143 -0.94 5.34 7.23
C GLU A 143 -1.46 3.94 7.60
N SER A 144 -2.66 3.81 8.16
CA SER A 144 -3.23 2.49 8.45
C SER A 144 -3.47 1.66 7.18
N ARG A 145 -3.91 2.29 6.10
CA ARG A 145 -4.26 1.62 4.84
C ARG A 145 -3.07 1.37 3.92
N LEU A 146 -2.08 2.26 3.94
CA LEU A 146 -0.85 2.15 3.15
C LEU A 146 0.25 1.43 3.92
N GLY A 147 0.29 1.61 5.25
CA GLY A 147 1.20 0.97 6.20
C GLY A 147 0.76 -0.45 6.54
N HIS A 148 0.80 -1.31 5.54
CA HIS A 148 1.42 -2.63 5.62
C HIS A 148 2.37 -2.77 4.41
N GLU A 149 3.28 -1.81 4.26
CA GLU A 149 4.63 -2.15 3.80
C GLU A 149 5.30 -2.98 4.91
N GLU A 150 4.80 -4.19 5.15
CA GLU A 150 5.74 -5.23 5.56
C GLU A 150 6.85 -5.17 4.53
N GLU A 151 8.08 -4.89 5.00
CA GLU A 151 9.30 -5.22 4.25
C GLU A 151 8.97 -6.43 3.40
N ILE A 152 9.06 -6.34 2.07
CA ILE A 152 9.07 -7.54 1.23
C ILE A 152 10.14 -8.39 1.88
N ALA A 153 9.72 -9.39 2.67
CA ALA A 153 10.65 -10.08 3.55
C ALA A 153 11.68 -10.63 2.59
N ALA A 154 12.94 -10.20 2.78
CA ALA A 154 14.02 -10.62 1.90
C ALA A 154 13.89 -12.14 1.76
N SER A 155 13.82 -12.63 0.52
CA SER A 155 13.57 -14.06 0.30
C SER A 155 14.55 -14.86 1.14
N PHE A 156 14.01 -15.76 1.95
CA PHE A 156 14.80 -16.64 2.78
C PHE A 156 14.16 -18.02 2.84
N GLY A 157 14.96 -19.03 3.13
CA GLY A 157 14.41 -20.34 3.44
C GLY A 157 15.39 -21.31 4.01
N SER A 158 14.84 -22.44 4.40
CA SER A 158 15.58 -23.51 5.06
C SER A 158 15.11 -24.86 4.54
N ILE A 159 15.99 -25.84 4.68
CA ILE A 159 15.73 -27.23 4.32
C ILE A 159 15.96 -28.07 5.56
N HIS A 160 14.96 -28.86 5.95
CA HIS A 160 14.99 -29.67 7.16
C HIS A 160 14.90 -31.14 6.77
N ILE A 161 15.84 -31.94 7.23
CA ILE A 161 15.95 -33.37 6.91
C ILE A 161 15.64 -34.17 8.17
N GLN A 162 14.69 -35.10 8.10
CA GLN A 162 14.31 -35.94 9.23
C GLN A 162 15.32 -37.07 9.41
N THR A 163 16.36 -36.82 10.20
CA THR A 163 17.47 -37.76 10.50
C THR A 163 18.25 -37.25 11.71
N ASP A 164 19.03 -38.12 12.34
CA ASP A 164 20.02 -37.79 13.37
C ASP A 164 21.48 -37.86 12.85
N ASP A 165 21.70 -38.29 11.60
CA ASP A 165 23.04 -38.40 11.00
C ASP A 165 23.51 -37.04 10.43
N LEU A 166 23.98 -36.18 11.35
CA LEU A 166 24.54 -34.87 11.02
C LEU A 166 25.71 -34.93 10.04
N ASN A 167 26.57 -35.93 10.18
CA ASN A 167 27.74 -36.08 9.32
C ASN A 167 27.33 -36.45 7.88
N ALA A 168 26.30 -37.27 7.70
CA ALA A 168 25.79 -37.58 6.36
C ALA A 168 25.16 -36.37 5.68
N VAL A 169 24.38 -35.56 6.41
CA VAL A 169 23.81 -34.32 5.88
C VAL A 169 24.92 -33.34 5.50
N GLU A 170 25.90 -33.12 6.37
CA GLU A 170 27.04 -32.25 6.09
C GLU A 170 27.78 -32.68 4.81
N ARG A 171 28.11 -33.97 4.68
CA ARG A 171 28.77 -34.50 3.46
C ARG A 171 27.92 -34.29 2.21
N ALA A 172 26.60 -34.49 2.31
CA ALA A 172 25.70 -34.28 1.18
C ALA A 172 25.67 -32.80 0.76
N VAL A 173 25.59 -31.87 1.72
CA VAL A 173 25.62 -30.42 1.46
C VAL A 173 26.93 -30.02 0.77
N ARG A 174 28.08 -30.47 1.29
CA ARG A 174 29.41 -30.22 0.65
C ARG A 174 29.51 -30.79 -0.76
N GLN A 175 28.83 -31.89 -1.04
CA GLN A 175 28.82 -32.51 -2.37
C GLN A 175 27.92 -31.78 -3.36
N PHE A 176 26.73 -31.35 -2.94
CA PHE A 176 25.68 -30.85 -3.85
C PHE A 176 25.68 -29.34 -4.02
N VAL A 177 25.91 -28.55 -2.97
CA VAL A 177 25.85 -27.08 -3.03
C VAL A 177 26.81 -26.50 -4.08
N PRO A 178 28.09 -26.95 -4.20
CA PRO A 178 28.99 -26.43 -5.24
C PRO A 178 28.54 -26.69 -6.68
N ARG A 179 27.58 -27.61 -6.89
CA ARG A 179 27.04 -27.97 -8.21
C ARG A 179 25.80 -27.14 -8.57
N LEU A 180 25.29 -26.32 -7.66
CA LEU A 180 24.15 -25.44 -7.93
C LEU A 180 24.60 -24.25 -8.82
N PRO A 181 23.81 -23.89 -9.85
CA PRO A 181 24.04 -22.67 -10.60
C PRO A 181 23.79 -21.45 -9.71
N GLY A 182 24.63 -20.42 -9.80
CA GLY A 182 24.51 -19.20 -8.99
C GLY A 182 25.59 -19.03 -7.91
N ARG A 183 26.29 -20.12 -7.53
CA ARG A 183 27.39 -20.17 -6.54
C ARG A 183 26.99 -19.65 -5.15
N SER A 184 26.79 -20.56 -4.20
CA SER A 184 26.57 -20.20 -2.80
C SER A 184 27.80 -19.54 -2.15
N LEU A 185 27.56 -18.59 -1.24
CA LEU A 185 28.58 -17.99 -0.37
C LEU A 185 28.90 -18.85 0.86
N GLY A 186 28.03 -19.80 1.20
CA GLY A 186 28.20 -20.69 2.34
C GLY A 186 26.91 -21.38 2.73
N SER A 187 27.06 -22.43 3.53
CA SER A 187 25.93 -23.16 4.10
C SER A 187 26.14 -23.40 5.60
N ILE A 188 25.06 -23.53 6.33
CA ILE A 188 25.05 -23.86 7.77
C ILE A 188 24.22 -25.13 7.93
N VAL A 189 24.77 -26.11 8.64
CA VAL A 189 24.05 -27.34 9.02
C VAL A 189 23.91 -27.37 10.54
N THR A 190 22.68 -27.39 11.04
CA THR A 190 22.41 -27.39 12.49
C THR A 190 22.16 -28.81 13.01
N PRO A 191 22.55 -29.15 14.25
CA PRO A 191 22.24 -30.44 14.87
C PRO A 191 20.74 -30.76 14.88
N PRO A 192 20.37 -32.04 15.07
CA PRO A 192 18.98 -32.45 15.08
C PRO A 192 18.20 -31.78 16.22
N ARG A 193 17.08 -31.13 15.89
CA ARG A 193 16.10 -30.58 16.82
C ARG A 193 14.74 -31.17 16.49
N ASN A 194 14.09 -31.83 17.45
CA ASN A 194 12.87 -32.62 17.22
C ASN A 194 13.00 -33.65 16.07
N GLY A 195 14.19 -34.22 15.90
CA GLY A 195 14.45 -35.20 14.82
C GLY A 195 14.74 -34.58 13.45
N TRP A 196 14.93 -33.25 13.37
CA TRP A 196 15.20 -32.53 12.13
C TRP A 196 16.56 -31.84 12.14
N ILE A 197 17.37 -32.12 11.13
CA ILE A 197 18.60 -31.41 10.85
C ILE A 197 18.30 -30.29 9.85
N GLY A 198 18.60 -29.05 10.23
CA GLY A 198 18.39 -27.87 9.41
C GLY A 198 19.60 -27.57 8.53
N VAL A 199 19.35 -27.21 7.28
CA VAL A 199 20.32 -26.73 6.30
C VAL A 199 19.87 -25.36 5.81
N TYR A 200 20.76 -24.39 5.95
CA TYR A 200 20.54 -22.99 5.59
C TYR A 200 21.64 -22.60 4.63
N ASP A 201 21.29 -22.11 3.45
CA ASP A 201 22.25 -21.86 2.39
C ASP A 201 21.96 -20.51 1.75
N GLU A 202 23.00 -19.71 1.55
CA GLU A 202 22.87 -18.33 1.09
C GLU A 202 22.22 -18.23 -0.29
N LEU A 203 22.53 -19.16 -1.20
CA LEU A 203 21.92 -19.21 -2.53
C LEU A 203 20.44 -19.63 -2.44
N CYS A 204 20.10 -20.51 -1.48
CA CYS A 204 18.72 -20.95 -1.26
C CYS A 204 17.83 -19.86 -0.63
N ASP A 205 18.41 -18.89 0.07
CA ASP A 205 17.69 -17.69 0.50
C ASP A 205 17.31 -16.84 -0.71
N ARG A 206 18.29 -16.51 -1.55
CA ARG A 206 18.07 -15.64 -2.73
C ARG A 206 17.26 -16.30 -3.84
N GLU A 207 17.33 -17.63 -3.98
CA GLU A 207 16.72 -18.34 -5.11
C GLU A 207 15.85 -19.54 -4.63
N PRO A 208 14.52 -19.37 -4.52
CA PRO A 208 13.60 -20.47 -4.14
C PRO A 208 13.69 -21.70 -5.04
N ARG A 209 14.02 -21.51 -6.33
CA ARG A 209 14.26 -22.62 -7.28
C ARG A 209 15.47 -23.47 -6.88
N MET A 210 16.52 -22.85 -6.33
CA MET A 210 17.70 -23.57 -5.84
C MET A 210 17.40 -24.29 -4.53
N ARG A 211 16.62 -23.68 -3.63
CA ARG A 211 16.10 -24.33 -2.42
C ARG A 211 15.35 -25.63 -2.77
N ARG A 212 14.44 -25.58 -3.74
CA ARG A 212 13.71 -26.76 -4.25
C ARG A 212 14.64 -27.82 -4.82
N ARG A 213 15.64 -27.42 -5.61
CA ARG A 213 16.60 -28.33 -6.23
C ARG A 213 17.44 -29.05 -5.16
N LEU A 214 18.02 -28.31 -4.22
CA LEU A 214 18.83 -28.87 -3.15
C LEU A 214 18.03 -29.81 -2.25
N ALA A 215 16.80 -29.44 -1.89
CA ALA A 215 15.93 -30.29 -1.08
C ALA A 215 15.62 -31.63 -1.74
N ARG A 216 15.46 -31.66 -3.07
CA ARG A 216 15.27 -32.90 -3.83
C ARG A 216 16.50 -33.79 -3.80
N GLU A 217 17.69 -33.22 -4.05
CA GLU A 217 18.96 -33.97 -3.99
C GLU A 217 19.20 -34.53 -2.58
N LEU A 218 18.92 -33.75 -1.53
CA LEU A 218 19.06 -34.20 -0.14
C LEU A 218 18.04 -35.30 0.19
N SER A 219 16.78 -35.16 -0.21
CA SER A 219 15.76 -36.19 0.02
C SER A 219 16.08 -37.50 -0.68
N ASP A 220 16.57 -37.44 -1.92
CA ASP A 220 16.99 -38.62 -2.68
C ASP A 220 18.21 -39.29 -2.03
N ARG A 221 19.24 -38.50 -1.67
CA ARG A 221 20.49 -39.01 -1.08
C ARG A 221 20.30 -39.64 0.29
N MET A 222 19.48 -39.01 1.13
CA MET A 222 19.22 -39.43 2.51
C MET A 222 18.13 -40.50 2.60
N GLY A 223 17.31 -40.66 1.55
CA GLY A 223 16.19 -41.61 1.53
C GLY A 223 15.08 -41.29 2.55
N GLY A 224 15.10 -40.10 3.13
CA GLY A 224 14.23 -39.66 4.22
C GLY A 224 13.29 -38.53 3.84
N VAL A 225 12.52 -38.08 4.83
CA VAL A 225 11.61 -36.96 4.71
C VAL A 225 12.40 -35.65 4.73
N VAL A 226 12.10 -34.75 3.80
CA VAL A 226 12.70 -33.42 3.73
C VAL A 226 11.60 -32.37 3.60
N LEU A 227 11.65 -31.35 4.44
CA LEU A 227 10.82 -30.14 4.34
C LEU A 227 11.69 -28.98 3.87
N ALA A 228 11.43 -28.45 2.68
CA ALA A 228 11.95 -27.16 2.28
C ALA A 228 10.88 -26.10 2.49
N ILE A 229 11.18 -25.03 3.21
CA ILE A 229 10.19 -24.00 3.56
C ILE A 229 10.85 -22.62 3.53
N GLY A 230 10.09 -21.60 3.17
CA GLY A 230 10.58 -20.24 3.26
C GLY A 230 9.59 -19.20 2.77
N VAL A 231 10.06 -17.97 2.79
CA VAL A 231 9.34 -16.78 2.39
C VAL A 231 9.96 -16.24 1.10
N ASP A 232 9.12 -15.85 0.15
CA ASP A 232 9.50 -15.07 -1.02
C ASP A 232 8.61 -13.82 -1.08
N GLY A 233 9.14 -12.70 -0.58
CA GLY A 233 8.39 -11.48 -0.35
C GLY A 233 7.26 -11.69 0.67
N ARG A 234 6.02 -11.78 0.19
CA ARG A 234 4.82 -12.00 1.04
C ARG A 234 4.21 -13.39 0.90
N VAL A 235 4.87 -14.28 0.16
CA VAL A 235 4.38 -15.65 -0.07
C VAL A 235 5.18 -16.62 0.77
N VAL A 236 4.48 -17.41 1.57
CA VAL A 236 5.07 -18.56 2.26
C VAL A 236 4.83 -19.79 1.42
N SER A 237 5.89 -20.57 1.20
CA SER A 237 5.77 -21.86 0.54
C SER A 237 6.53 -22.93 1.27
N TYR A 238 6.03 -24.16 1.21
CA TYR A 238 6.82 -25.32 1.54
C TYR A 238 6.69 -26.43 0.51
N LEU A 239 7.69 -27.29 0.51
CA LEU A 239 7.77 -28.51 -0.27
C LEU A 239 8.16 -29.66 0.65
N LEU A 240 7.30 -30.65 0.76
CA LEU A 240 7.55 -31.87 1.51
C LEU A 240 7.93 -32.98 0.53
N LEU A 241 9.07 -33.61 0.77
CA LEU A 241 9.61 -34.69 -0.04
C LEU A 241 9.85 -35.95 0.77
N GLU A 242 9.68 -37.10 0.12
CA GLU A 242 10.08 -38.40 0.64
C GLU A 242 10.79 -39.16 -0.48
N ARG A 243 12.06 -39.54 -0.25
CA ARG A 243 12.90 -40.25 -1.23
C ARG A 243 12.93 -39.54 -2.60
N GLY A 244 13.15 -38.23 -2.59
CA GLY A 244 13.24 -37.38 -3.78
C GLY A 244 11.90 -37.05 -4.46
N ARG A 245 10.79 -37.67 -4.04
CA ARG A 245 9.46 -37.41 -4.60
C ARG A 245 8.72 -36.37 -3.78
N ILE A 246 8.00 -35.48 -4.46
CA ILE A 246 7.13 -34.52 -3.81
C ILE A 246 5.91 -35.27 -3.31
N VAL A 247 5.65 -35.17 -2.01
CA VAL A 247 4.49 -35.79 -1.36
C VAL A 247 3.45 -34.75 -0.95
N ASP A 248 3.87 -33.49 -0.74
CA ASP A 248 2.99 -32.35 -0.52
C ASP A 248 3.68 -31.05 -0.94
N GLU A 249 2.92 -30.09 -1.44
CA GLU A 249 3.39 -28.75 -1.82
C GLU A 249 2.36 -27.71 -1.39
N TYR A 250 2.83 -26.63 -0.77
CA TYR A 250 1.97 -25.56 -0.28
C TYR A 250 2.49 -24.21 -0.71
N VAL A 251 1.59 -23.35 -1.17
CA VAL A 251 1.85 -21.94 -1.50
C VAL A 251 0.72 -21.10 -0.92
N SER A 252 1.04 -20.13 -0.06
CA SER A 252 0.04 -19.35 0.68
C SER A 252 -0.85 -18.48 -0.22
N VAL A 253 -0.31 -17.94 -1.31
CA VAL A 253 -1.07 -17.14 -2.29
C VAL A 253 -0.73 -17.64 -3.71
N PRO A 254 -1.34 -18.76 -4.17
CA PRO A 254 -0.95 -19.43 -5.41
C PRO A 254 -1.02 -18.56 -6.67
N GLU A 255 -1.96 -17.61 -6.71
CA GLU A 255 -2.26 -16.81 -7.89
C GLU A 255 -1.64 -15.41 -7.87
N LEU A 256 -0.71 -15.13 -6.93
CA LEU A 256 -0.14 -13.79 -6.76
C LEU A 256 0.54 -13.25 -8.03
N GLU A 257 1.34 -14.09 -8.70
CA GLU A 257 2.06 -13.69 -9.92
C GLU A 257 1.21 -13.85 -11.19
N ARG A 258 0.32 -14.85 -11.21
CA ARG A 258 -0.49 -15.20 -12.37
C ARG A 258 -1.72 -16.03 -11.96
N PRO A 259 -2.81 -15.93 -12.72
CA PRO A 259 -3.95 -16.85 -12.56
C PRO A 259 -3.54 -18.31 -12.83
N LEU A 260 -4.14 -19.24 -12.08
CA LEU A 260 -3.92 -20.69 -12.22
C LEU A 260 -5.26 -21.42 -12.47
N PRO A 261 -5.25 -22.56 -13.18
CA PRO A 261 -6.41 -23.44 -13.25
C PRO A 261 -6.86 -23.88 -11.84
N PRO A 262 -8.16 -24.05 -11.56
CA PRO A 262 -8.64 -24.41 -10.23
C PRO A 262 -8.02 -25.69 -9.64
N GLY A 263 -7.72 -26.68 -10.49
CA GLY A 263 -7.05 -27.91 -10.07
C GLY A 263 -5.61 -27.69 -9.57
N ASP A 264 -4.89 -26.72 -10.13
CA ASP A 264 -3.52 -26.39 -9.74
C ASP A 264 -3.51 -25.62 -8.41
N VAL A 265 -4.50 -24.74 -8.18
CA VAL A 265 -4.68 -24.04 -6.89
C VAL A 265 -4.94 -25.06 -5.77
N ILE A 266 -5.80 -26.05 -6.02
CA ILE A 266 -6.09 -27.13 -5.06
C ILE A 266 -4.83 -27.96 -4.78
N ALA A 267 -4.00 -28.23 -5.79
CA ALA A 267 -2.76 -28.98 -5.63
C ALA A 267 -1.68 -28.23 -4.81
N LEU A 268 -1.82 -26.91 -4.65
CA LEU A 268 -0.94 -26.05 -3.83
C LEU A 268 -1.53 -25.76 -2.43
N SER A 269 -2.63 -26.43 -2.08
CA SER A 269 -3.16 -26.45 -0.72
C SER A 269 -2.52 -27.59 0.07
N ALA A 270 -2.12 -27.31 1.30
CA ALA A 270 -1.52 -28.29 2.20
C ALA A 270 -2.42 -29.53 2.39
N ASN A 271 -1.87 -30.74 2.29
CA ASN A 271 -2.60 -31.96 2.62
C ASN A 271 -2.37 -32.34 4.10
N PRO A 272 -3.35 -32.09 5.01
CA PRO A 272 -3.14 -32.24 6.45
C PRO A 272 -2.85 -33.68 6.86
N THR A 273 -3.35 -34.66 6.10
CA THR A 273 -3.15 -36.08 6.39
C THR A 273 -1.73 -36.51 6.06
N VAL A 274 -1.20 -36.07 4.92
CA VAL A 274 0.18 -36.36 4.51
C VAL A 274 1.16 -35.68 5.45
N VAL A 275 0.92 -34.40 5.74
CA VAL A 275 1.74 -33.60 6.65
C VAL A 275 1.80 -34.24 8.04
N ALA A 276 0.64 -34.53 8.64
CA ALA A 276 0.58 -35.15 9.97
C ALA A 276 1.33 -36.48 10.06
N ARG A 277 1.23 -37.31 9.02
CA ARG A 277 1.94 -38.60 8.94
C ARG A 277 3.46 -38.44 8.98
N LEU A 278 3.98 -37.42 8.32
CA LEU A 278 5.43 -37.27 8.10
C LEU A 278 6.11 -36.40 9.16
N THR A 279 5.38 -35.45 9.75
CA THR A 279 5.95 -34.50 10.72
C THR A 279 5.44 -34.70 12.15
N GLY A 280 4.35 -35.46 12.34
CA GLY A 280 3.67 -35.60 13.63
C GLY A 280 2.80 -34.39 14.00
N ALA A 281 2.51 -33.51 13.05
CA ALA A 281 1.61 -32.38 13.22
C ALA A 281 0.15 -32.82 13.48
N SER A 282 -0.65 -31.96 14.12
CA SER A 282 -2.10 -32.15 14.18
C SER A 282 -2.72 -31.77 12.82
N PRO A 283 -3.51 -32.66 12.19
CA PRO A 283 -4.23 -32.34 10.95
C PRO A 283 -5.13 -31.10 11.08
N GLU A 284 -5.74 -30.89 12.24
CA GLU A 284 -6.62 -29.76 12.54
C GLU A 284 -5.85 -28.44 12.50
N ARG A 285 -4.70 -28.41 13.18
CA ARG A 285 -3.82 -27.23 13.20
C ARG A 285 -3.22 -26.95 11.82
N VAL A 286 -2.89 -27.98 11.05
CA VAL A 286 -2.41 -27.80 9.67
C VAL A 286 -3.50 -27.16 8.80
N ARG A 287 -4.76 -27.63 8.87
CA ARG A 287 -5.89 -26.99 8.15
C ARG A 287 -6.09 -25.55 8.58
N GLU A 288 -5.91 -25.27 9.86
CA GLU A 288 -6.12 -23.94 10.42
C GLU A 288 -5.02 -22.94 10.01
N VAL A 289 -3.77 -23.37 9.90
CA VAL A 289 -2.63 -22.45 9.65
C VAL A 289 -2.20 -22.43 8.19
N ALA A 290 -2.13 -23.59 7.52
CA ALA A 290 -1.67 -23.69 6.13
C ALA A 290 -2.80 -23.42 5.12
N ARG A 291 -3.48 -22.28 5.26
CA ARG A 291 -4.57 -21.86 4.36
C ARG A 291 -4.03 -21.08 3.18
N THR A 292 -4.61 -21.30 2.01
CA THR A 292 -4.39 -20.45 0.83
C THR A 292 -5.32 -19.24 0.86
N ALA A 293 -4.87 -18.11 0.32
CA ALA A 293 -5.66 -16.88 0.17
C ALA A 293 -5.59 -16.32 -1.25
N ALA A 294 -6.54 -15.45 -1.60
CA ALA A 294 -6.53 -14.75 -2.88
C ALA A 294 -5.54 -13.58 -2.89
N SER A 295 -5.25 -13.00 -1.72
CA SER A 295 -4.26 -11.94 -1.56
C SER A 295 -3.45 -12.13 -0.27
N PRO A 296 -2.21 -11.60 -0.20
CA PRO A 296 -1.42 -11.66 1.04
C PRO A 296 -2.08 -10.96 2.24
N ALA A 297 -2.95 -9.98 2.00
CA ALA A 297 -3.63 -9.21 3.05
C ALA A 297 -4.66 -10.03 3.86
N GLU A 298 -5.04 -11.22 3.39
CA GLU A 298 -5.95 -12.14 4.08
C GLU A 298 -5.21 -13.10 5.02
N LEU A 299 -3.88 -13.05 5.06
CA LEU A 299 -3.03 -13.91 5.87
C LEU A 299 -2.22 -13.08 6.88
N PRO A 300 -1.73 -13.70 7.96
CA PRO A 300 -0.73 -13.08 8.82
C PRO A 300 0.54 -12.70 8.03
N PRO A 301 1.38 -11.81 8.59
CA PRO A 301 2.69 -11.49 8.04
C PRO A 301 3.45 -12.74 7.61
N ALA A 302 4.14 -12.70 6.47
CA ALA A 302 4.76 -13.92 5.92
C ALA A 302 5.84 -14.51 6.86
N THR A 303 6.54 -13.65 7.60
CA THR A 303 7.51 -14.01 8.65
C THR A 303 6.84 -14.68 9.86
N GLU A 304 5.65 -14.22 10.26
CA GLU A 304 4.85 -14.82 11.33
C GLU A 304 4.24 -16.16 10.88
N LEU A 305 3.72 -16.21 9.65
CA LEU A 305 3.11 -17.41 9.09
C LEU A 305 4.14 -18.54 8.92
N VAL A 306 5.35 -18.26 8.44
CA VAL A 306 6.39 -19.30 8.31
C VAL A 306 6.89 -19.82 9.67
N ALA A 307 6.93 -18.96 10.68
CA ALA A 307 7.26 -19.34 12.06
C ALA A 307 6.16 -20.24 12.65
N THR A 308 4.90 -19.81 12.52
CA THR A 308 3.72 -20.57 12.96
C THR A 308 3.62 -21.93 12.27
N LEU A 309 3.92 -21.98 10.96
CA LEU A 309 4.01 -23.23 10.23
C LEU A 309 5.11 -24.14 10.78
N GLY A 310 6.30 -23.62 11.08
CA GLY A 310 7.36 -24.39 11.73
C GLY A 310 6.90 -25.06 13.02
N ASP A 311 6.21 -24.30 13.88
CA ASP A 311 5.69 -24.80 15.16
C ASP A 311 4.61 -25.87 14.96
N VAL A 312 3.64 -25.62 14.07
CA VAL A 312 2.57 -26.59 13.75
C VAL A 312 3.14 -27.87 13.15
N LEU A 313 4.13 -27.74 12.26
CA LEU A 313 4.83 -28.85 11.63
C LEU A 313 5.80 -29.55 12.59
N ARG A 314 6.05 -29.00 13.79
CA ARG A 314 7.05 -29.50 14.75
C ARG A 314 8.47 -29.52 14.18
N VAL A 315 8.78 -28.62 13.26
CA VAL A 315 10.09 -28.46 12.62
C VAL A 315 10.69 -27.12 13.07
N PRO A 316 11.58 -27.11 14.07
CA PRO A 316 12.12 -25.86 14.61
C PRO A 316 13.19 -25.24 13.71
N GLY A 317 13.22 -23.91 13.65
CA GLY A 317 14.20 -23.14 12.87
C GLY A 317 13.77 -22.81 11.44
N THR A 318 12.47 -22.88 11.12
CA THR A 318 11.96 -22.49 9.80
C THR A 318 11.86 -20.98 9.60
N ALA A 319 11.88 -20.21 10.69
CA ALA A 319 11.60 -18.77 10.72
C ALA A 319 12.77 -17.88 10.24
N HIS A 320 13.87 -18.45 9.75
CA HIS A 320 15.03 -17.70 9.30
C HIS A 320 15.82 -18.42 8.19
N GLY A 321 16.60 -17.65 7.43
CA GLY A 321 17.54 -18.14 6.41
C GLY A 321 18.98 -18.28 6.89
N TYR A 322 19.93 -18.28 5.95
CA TYR A 322 21.37 -18.32 6.17
C TYR A 322 21.89 -17.16 7.03
N GLY A 323 21.37 -15.95 6.80
CA GLY A 323 21.76 -14.75 7.56
C GLY A 323 21.20 -14.66 8.99
N GLY A 324 20.36 -15.61 9.40
CA GLY A 324 19.68 -15.59 10.68
C GLY A 324 20.41 -16.31 11.82
N GLU A 325 19.64 -16.72 12.83
CA GLU A 325 20.16 -17.31 14.08
C GLU A 325 20.73 -18.73 13.93
N ALA A 326 20.62 -19.33 12.74
CA ALA A 326 21.18 -20.66 12.45
C ALA A 326 22.69 -20.73 12.76
N ARG A 327 23.43 -19.66 12.46
CA ARG A 327 24.89 -19.59 12.71
C ARG A 327 25.24 -19.60 14.20
N SER A 328 24.35 -19.05 15.02
CA SER A 328 24.50 -18.96 16.48
C SER A 328 24.01 -20.20 17.23
N SER A 329 23.43 -21.18 16.52
CA SER A 329 22.94 -22.42 17.12
C SER A 329 24.10 -23.28 17.62
N SER A 330 23.99 -23.76 18.86
CA SER A 330 25.01 -24.63 19.46
C SER A 330 25.22 -25.89 18.62
N GLY A 331 26.48 -26.17 18.27
CA GLY A 331 26.87 -27.31 17.42
C GLY A 331 26.61 -27.12 15.92
N ALA A 332 26.24 -25.92 15.46
CA ALA A 332 26.11 -25.64 14.04
C ALA A 332 27.45 -25.77 13.30
N ILE A 333 27.42 -26.42 12.15
CA ILE A 333 28.56 -26.59 11.25
C ILE A 333 28.46 -25.54 10.15
N VAL A 334 29.44 -24.64 10.11
CA VAL A 334 29.56 -23.65 9.04
C VAL A 334 30.42 -24.23 7.92
N ILE A 335 29.83 -24.33 6.73
CA ILE A 335 30.49 -24.74 5.50
C ILE A 335 30.80 -23.46 4.73
N GLU A 336 32.02 -22.97 4.91
CA GLU A 336 32.54 -21.88 4.09
C GLU A 336 32.89 -22.40 2.69
N ARG A 337 32.93 -21.47 1.74
CA ARG A 337 33.25 -21.75 0.34
C ARG A 337 34.66 -22.29 0.15
#